data_AF-A0A100Y359-F1
#
_entry.id   AF-A0A100Y359-F1
#
_cell.length_a   1.000
_cell.length_b   1.000
_cell.length_c   1.000
_cell.angle_alpha   90.00
_cell.angle_beta   90.00
_cell.angle_gamma   90.00
#
_symmetry.space_group_name_H-M   'P 1'
#
loop_
_entity.id
_entity.type
_entity.pdbx_description
1 polymer ?
#
loop_
_entity_poly.entity_id
_entity_poly.type
_entity_poly.pdbx_seq_one_letter_code
_entity_poly.pdbx_strand_id
1 'polypeptide(L)'
;MVVTDGPLSRPVPVALRYEPGAEPPSVRFVLPAGSWTFPRTVLERGLRFPAHGDEVDVWPCGRVQTVVEFHSPEGTSVVQFDSSALRSFLRRTYAATPVTR
;
A
#
# COMPACT_ATOMS: atom_id res chain seq x y z
N MET A 1 13.79 16.76 11.68
CA MET A 1 13.55 16.13 10.37
C MET A 1 14.43 14.88 10.31
N VAL A 2 13.89 13.72 10.70
CA VAL A 2 14.63 12.47 10.56
C VAL A 2 14.32 11.95 9.17
N VAL A 3 15.23 12.19 8.23
CA VAL A 3 15.32 11.40 7.01
C VAL A 3 16.15 10.19 7.41
N THR A 4 15.50 9.05 7.62
CA THR A 4 16.21 7.78 7.75
C THR A 4 16.76 7.41 6.38
N ASP A 5 17.96 7.88 6.08
CA ASP A 5 18.81 7.26 5.06
C ASP A 5 19.32 5.94 5.66
N GLY A 6 18.50 4.89 5.51
CA GLY A 6 18.86 3.52 5.84
C GLY A 6 19.54 2.85 4.65
N PRO A 7 20.40 1.83 4.88
CA PRO A 7 21.26 1.28 3.84
C PRO A 7 20.43 0.78 2.66
N LEU A 8 20.95 1.03 1.43
CA LEU A 8 20.42 0.58 0.13
C LEU A 8 19.39 -0.54 0.29
N SER A 9 18.11 -0.16 0.29
CA SER A 9 17.03 -1.11 0.57
C SER A 9 17.08 -2.23 -0.46
N ARG A 10 17.24 -3.47 0.02
CA ARG A 10 17.17 -4.63 -0.88
C ARG A 10 15.78 -4.61 -1.53
N PRO A 11 15.66 -4.77 -2.85
CA PRO A 11 14.36 -4.91 -3.49
C PRO A 11 13.54 -6.02 -2.81
N VAL A 12 12.35 -5.67 -2.34
CA VAL A 12 11.41 -6.62 -1.75
C VAL A 12 10.33 -6.90 -2.79
N PRO A 13 10.10 -8.17 -3.19
CA PRO A 13 8.98 -8.47 -4.07
C PRO A 13 7.67 -8.23 -3.32
N VAL A 14 6.79 -7.41 -3.91
CA VAL A 14 5.46 -7.13 -3.37
C VAL A 14 4.40 -7.47 -4.42
N ALA A 15 3.44 -8.32 -4.05
CA ALA A 15 2.26 -8.59 -4.85
C ALA A 15 1.07 -7.76 -4.36
N LEU A 16 0.39 -7.08 -5.28
CA LEU A 16 -0.80 -6.27 -5.02
C LEU A 16 -2.04 -6.98 -5.57
N ARG A 17 -3.06 -7.15 -4.73
CA ARG A 17 -4.33 -7.75 -5.10
C ARG A 17 -5.48 -6.82 -4.74
N TYR A 18 -6.53 -6.85 -5.56
CA TYR A 18 -7.75 -6.10 -5.33
C TYR A 18 -8.89 -7.06 -5.06
N GLU A 19 -9.62 -6.81 -3.97
CA GLU A 19 -10.73 -7.61 -3.50
C GLU A 19 -12.03 -6.77 -3.63
N PRO A 20 -12.68 -6.77 -4.81
CA PRO A 20 -13.87 -5.94 -5.06
C PRO A 20 -15.11 -6.39 -4.29
N GLY A 21 -15.17 -7.65 -3.85
CA GLY A 21 -16.32 -8.22 -3.12
C GLY A 21 -16.28 -8.00 -1.60
N ALA A 22 -15.26 -7.31 -1.09
CA ALA A 22 -15.23 -6.88 0.30
C ALA A 22 -16.06 -5.61 0.48
N GLU A 23 -16.65 -5.42 1.66
CA GLU A 23 -17.39 -4.20 2.02
C GLU A 23 -16.70 -3.54 3.22
N PRO A 24 -15.86 -2.50 3.02
CA PRO A 24 -15.57 -1.80 1.76
C PRO A 24 -14.57 -2.55 0.84
N PRO A 25 -14.51 -2.19 -0.47
CA PRO A 25 -13.52 -2.74 -1.39
C PRO A 25 -12.10 -2.55 -0.87
N SER A 26 -11.33 -3.63 -0.89
CA SER A 26 -10.06 -3.70 -0.19
C SER A 26 -8.91 -4.06 -1.13
N VAL A 27 -7.70 -3.74 -0.70
CA VAL A 27 -6.46 -4.13 -1.37
C VAL A 27 -5.64 -4.99 -0.43
N ARG A 28 -4.96 -6.01 -0.97
CA ARG A 28 -4.04 -6.85 -0.23
C ARG A 28 -2.62 -6.67 -0.75
N PHE A 29 -1.70 -6.40 0.17
CA PHE A 29 -0.26 -6.38 -0.08
C PHE A 29 0.32 -7.67 0.47
N VAL A 30 1.11 -8.36 -0.34
CA VAL A 30 1.80 -9.60 0.04
C VAL A 30 3.30 -9.41 -0.19
N LEU A 31 4.07 -9.59 0.87
CA LEU A 31 5.52 -9.45 0.90
C LEU A 31 6.11 -10.54 1.81
N PRO A 32 7.41 -10.83 1.76
CA PRO A 32 8.00 -11.94 2.52
C PRO A 32 7.78 -11.88 4.04
N ALA A 33 7.59 -10.68 4.59
CA ALA A 33 7.32 -10.46 6.01
C ALA A 33 5.85 -10.67 6.41
N GLY A 34 4.91 -10.80 5.46
CA GLY A 34 3.49 -10.99 5.78
C GLY A 34 2.52 -10.53 4.70
N SER A 35 1.23 -10.51 5.06
CA SER A 35 0.18 -9.99 4.19
C SER A 35 -0.80 -9.11 4.94
N TRP A 36 -1.10 -7.94 4.38
CA TRP A 36 -2.00 -6.95 4.96
C TRP A 36 -3.14 -6.66 4.01
N THR A 37 -4.37 -6.65 4.52
CA THR A 37 -5.57 -6.28 3.76
C THR A 37 -6.18 -5.06 4.41
N PHE A 38 -6.42 -4.02 3.62
CA PHE A 38 -6.94 -2.75 4.13
C PHE A 38 -7.82 -2.06 3.08
N PRO A 39 -8.68 -1.11 3.49
CA PRO A 39 -9.56 -0.43 2.56
C PRO A 39 -8.78 0.23 1.44
N ARG A 40 -9.23 0.02 0.21
CA ARG A 40 -8.61 0.60 -1.00
C ARG A 40 -8.49 2.12 -0.90
N THR A 41 -9.46 2.77 -0.23
CA THR A 41 -9.50 4.21 -0.02
C THR A 41 -8.35 4.74 0.82
N VAL A 42 -7.78 3.94 1.75
CA VAL A 42 -6.58 4.32 2.50
C VAL A 42 -5.40 4.48 1.56
N LEU A 43 -5.20 3.54 0.62
CA LEU A 43 -4.14 3.64 -0.39
C LEU A 43 -4.36 4.86 -1.31
N GLU A 44 -5.59 5.09 -1.75
CA GLU A 44 -5.93 6.23 -2.63
C GLU A 44 -5.66 7.58 -1.97
N ARG A 45 -6.02 7.71 -0.70
CA ARG A 45 -5.76 8.91 0.11
C ARG A 45 -4.28 9.08 0.38
N GLY A 46 -3.61 8.00 0.79
CA GLY A 46 -2.19 7.91 1.09
C GLY A 46 -1.26 8.34 -0.05
N LEU A 47 -1.70 8.24 -1.30
CA LEU A 47 -0.96 8.73 -2.46
C LEU A 47 -1.00 10.26 -2.64
N ARG A 48 -1.90 10.95 -1.93
CA ARG A 48 -2.08 12.41 -1.98
C ARG A 48 -1.69 13.11 -0.69
N PHE A 49 -2.00 12.49 0.45
CA PHE A 49 -1.74 13.02 1.79
C PHE A 49 -1.60 11.85 2.77
N PRO A 50 -0.92 12.02 3.92
CA PRO A 50 -0.83 10.96 4.93
C PRO A 50 -2.20 10.41 5.30
N ALA A 51 -2.33 9.09 5.26
CA ALA A 51 -3.55 8.36 5.57
C ALA A 51 -3.24 7.16 6.47
N HIS A 52 -4.09 6.98 7.48
CA HIS A 52 -3.94 5.94 8.49
C HIS A 52 -5.06 4.91 8.34
N GLY A 53 -4.70 3.64 8.44
CA GLY A 53 -5.59 2.50 8.60
C GLY A 53 -5.14 1.66 9.81
N ASP A 54 -5.93 0.65 10.17
CA ASP A 54 -5.73 -0.07 11.43
C ASP A 54 -4.32 -0.70 11.56
N GLU A 55 -3.85 -1.34 10.49
CA GLU A 55 -2.53 -1.99 10.45
C GLU A 55 -1.59 -1.35 9.41
N VAL A 56 -2.03 -0.30 8.72
CA VAL A 56 -1.30 0.25 7.57
C VAL A 56 -1.37 1.77 7.54
N ASP A 57 -0.20 2.40 7.49
CA ASP A 57 -0.06 3.83 7.25
C ASP A 57 0.56 4.09 5.87
N VAL A 58 0.05 5.09 5.17
CA VAL A 58 0.48 5.42 3.80
C VAL A 58 0.69 6.92 3.68
N TRP A 59 1.85 7.34 3.18
CA TRP A 59 2.12 8.75 2.93
C TRP A 59 3.02 8.99 1.72
N PRO A 60 2.86 10.15 1.03
CA PRO A 60 3.77 10.54 -0.02
C PRO A 60 5.15 10.89 0.58
N CYS A 61 6.22 10.48 -0.10
CA CYS A 61 7.59 10.76 0.29
C CYS A 61 8.32 11.39 -0.90
N GLY A 62 8.41 12.72 -0.92
CA GLY A 62 8.91 13.44 -2.08
C GLY A 62 7.95 13.40 -3.28
N ARG A 63 8.49 13.59 -4.50
CA ARG A 63 7.66 13.77 -5.70
C ARG A 63 7.16 12.47 -6.33
N VAL A 64 7.92 11.39 -6.17
CA VAL A 64 7.73 10.15 -6.94
C VAL A 64 7.66 8.88 -6.08
N GLN A 65 7.88 8.99 -4.77
CA GLN A 65 7.85 7.85 -3.86
C GLN A 65 6.65 7.94 -2.91
N THR A 66 6.18 6.78 -2.48
CA THR A 66 5.17 6.60 -1.44
C THR A 66 5.69 5.57 -0.46
N VAL A 67 5.60 5.87 0.83
CA VAL A 67 5.93 4.91 1.88
C VAL A 67 4.63 4.26 2.35
N VAL A 68 4.70 2.94 2.54
CA VAL A 68 3.69 2.16 3.23
C VAL A 68 4.35 1.50 4.42
N GLU A 69 3.84 1.82 5.60
CA GLU A 69 4.22 1.19 6.86
C GLU A 69 3.17 0.15 7.23
N PHE A 70 3.62 -1.07 7.49
CA PHE A 70 2.80 -2.20 7.87
C PHE A 70 3.09 -2.58 9.31
N HIS A 71 2.05 -2.61 10.14
CA HIS A 71 2.11 -2.98 11.54
C HIS A 71 1.73 -4.44 11.72
N SER A 72 2.46 -5.15 12.57
CA SER A 72 2.17 -6.51 13.01
C SER A 72 2.55 -6.67 14.49
N PRO A 73 2.04 -7.69 15.19
CA PRO A 73 2.47 -7.98 16.56
C PRO A 73 3.99 -8.18 16.70
N GLU A 74 4.65 -8.66 15.65
CA GLU A 74 6.09 -8.91 15.59
C GLU A 74 6.92 -7.66 15.28
N GLY A 75 6.27 -6.55 14.92
CA GLY A 75 6.89 -5.26 14.64
C GLY A 75 6.40 -4.62 13.34
N THR A 76 7.19 -3.66 12.85
CA THR A 76 6.84 -2.83 11.71
C THR A 76 7.69 -3.17 10.48
N SER A 77 7.05 -3.25 9.32
CA SER A 77 7.72 -3.28 8.00
C SER A 77 7.47 -1.99 7.24
N VAL A 78 8.53 -1.28 6.83
CA VAL A 78 8.42 -0.06 6.02
C VAL A 78 8.88 -0.34 4.60
N VAL A 79 8.03 -0.08 3.61
CA VAL A 79 8.34 -0.29 2.20
C VAL A 79 8.10 0.99 1.42
N GLN A 80 9.09 1.36 0.60
CA GLN A 80 9.00 2.48 -0.32
C GLN A 80 8.65 1.98 -1.73
N PHE A 81 7.70 2.63 -2.37
CA PHE A 81 7.22 2.31 -3.71
C PHE A 81 7.33 3.53 -4.62
N ASP A 82 7.62 3.28 -5.90
CA ASP A 82 7.30 4.23 -6.95
C ASP A 82 5.79 4.54 -6.93
N SER A 83 5.42 5.79 -6.68
CA SER A 83 4.02 6.21 -6.63
C SER A 83 3.28 5.89 -7.94
N SER A 84 4.00 5.88 -9.07
CA SER A 84 3.44 5.53 -10.38
C SER A 84 2.96 4.07 -10.46
N ALA A 85 3.64 3.14 -9.78
CA ALA A 85 3.26 1.74 -9.72
C ALA A 85 1.94 1.55 -8.94
N LEU A 86 1.84 2.17 -7.75
CA LEU A 86 0.64 2.15 -6.92
C LEU A 86 -0.55 2.85 -7.61
N ARG A 87 -0.31 4.01 -8.25
CA ARG A 87 -1.34 4.69 -9.07
C ARG A 87 -1.80 3.81 -10.22
N SER A 88 -0.89 3.09 -10.88
CA SER A 88 -1.23 2.20 -11.98
C SER A 88 -2.04 0.99 -11.53
N PHE A 89 -1.72 0.44 -10.35
CA PHE A 89 -2.55 -0.57 -9.71
C PHE A 89 -3.96 -0.04 -9.43
N LEU A 90 -4.12 1.11 -8.78
CA LEU A 90 -5.44 1.70 -8.49
C LEU A 90 -6.26 2.03 -9.75
N ARG A 91 -5.60 2.47 -10.84
CA ARG A 91 -6.33 2.65 -12.11
C ARG A 91 -6.95 1.34 -12.61
N ARG A 92 -6.23 0.21 -12.49
CA ARG A 92 -6.76 -1.11 -12.88
C ARG A 92 -7.92 -1.55 -11.99
N THR A 93 -7.93 -1.17 -10.71
CA THR A 93 -9.02 -1.54 -9.80
C THR A 93 -10.30 -0.74 -10.05
N TYR A 94 -10.24 0.47 -10.62
CA TYR A 94 -11.46 1.17 -11.10
C TYR A 94 -12.07 0.51 -12.34
N ALA A 95 -11.26 -0.11 -13.18
CA ALA A 95 -11.73 -0.83 -14.37
C ALA A 95 -12.26 -2.24 -14.05
N ALA A 96 -11.98 -2.76 -12.85
CA ALA A 96 -12.49 -4.04 -12.40
C ALA A 96 -13.94 -3.88 -11.93
N THR A 97 -14.89 -4.19 -12.82
CA THR A 97 -16.29 -4.37 -12.44
C THR A 97 -16.42 -5.58 -11.52
N PRO A 98 -17.16 -5.49 -10.40
CA PRO A 98 -17.53 -6.66 -9.63
C PRO A 98 -18.20 -7.67 -10.57
N VAL A 99 -17.65 -8.88 -10.66
CA VAL A 99 -18.43 -10.00 -11.22
C VAL A 99 -19.51 -10.29 -10.20
N THR A 100 -20.74 -9.86 -10.48
CA THR A 100 -21.92 -10.37 -9.79
C THR A 100 -21.95 -11.87 -10.02
N ARG A 101 -21.72 -12.66 -8.97
CA ARG A 101 -21.90 -14.11 -9.00
C ARG A 101 -23.28 -14.46 -8.47
#